data_AF-A0A0M2K9Y0-F1
#
_entry.id   AF-A0A0M2K9Y0-F1
#
_cell.length_a   1.000
_cell.length_b   1.000
_cell.length_c   1.000
_cell.angle_alpha   90.00
_cell.angle_beta   90.00
_cell.angle_gamma   90.00
#
_symmetry.space_group_name_H-M   'P 1'
#
loop_
_entity.id
_entity.type
_entity.pdbx_description
1 polymer ?
#
loop_
_entity_poly.entity_id
_entity_poly.type
_entity_poly.pdbx_seq_one_letter_code
_entity_poly.pdbx_strand_id
1 'polypeptide(L)' 'MAALTRAQIDEIQQRLDEGMTPEAVADSIGRLADLDELEVVVIRSTAYDLLNGEPVRASDD' A
#
# COMPACT_ATOMS: atom_id res chain seq x y z
N MET A 1 -14.33 0.25 -5.27
CA MET A 1 -12.95 0.00 -4.78
C MET A 1 -12.95 0.38 -3.32
N ALA A 2 -12.60 -0.56 -2.43
CA ALA A 2 -12.46 -0.24 -1.01
C ALA A 2 -11.23 0.67 -0.85
N ALA A 3 -11.38 1.75 -0.09
CA ALA A 3 -10.23 2.58 0.28
C ALA A 3 -9.41 1.83 1.35
N LEU A 4 -8.10 2.04 1.36
CA LEU A 4 -7.23 1.40 2.35
C LEU A 4 -7.48 1.99 3.74
N THR A 5 -7.48 1.13 4.75
CA THR A 5 -7.52 1.56 6.15
C THR A 5 -6.24 2.29 6.53
N ARG A 6 -6.28 3.07 7.61
CA ARG A 6 -5.09 3.73 8.13
C ARG A 6 -3.98 2.75 8.50
N ALA A 7 -4.33 1.61 9.09
CA ALA A 7 -3.36 0.57 9.44
C ALA A 7 -2.64 -0.01 8.21
N GLN A 8 -3.36 -0.21 7.10
CA GLN A 8 -2.75 -0.67 5.85
C GLN A 8 -1.81 0.38 5.25
N ILE A 9 -2.18 1.67 5.32
CA ILE A 9 -1.31 2.77 4.85
C ILE A 9 -0.04 2.85 5.70
N ASP A 10 -0.17 2.73 7.03
CA ASP A 10 0.98 2.74 7.95
C ASP A 10 1.92 1.56 7.69
N GLU A 11 1.38 0.36 7.39
CA GLU A 11 2.17 -0.81 7.01
C GLU A 11 2.92 -0.60 5.68
N ILE A 12 2.27 -0.02 4.67
CA ILE A 12 2.90 0.31 3.39
C ILE A 12 4.06 1.28 3.62
N GLN A 13 3.82 2.32 4.43
CA GLN A 13 4.83 3.33 4.75
C GLN A 13 6.03 2.72 5.48
N GLN A 14 5.79 1.87 6.47
CA GLN A 14 6.87 1.19 7.20
C GLN A 14 7.78 0.37 6.26
N ARG A 15 7.20 -0.37 5.31
CA ARG A 15 7.98 -1.18 4.37
C ARG A 15 8.78 -0.33 3.38
N LEU A 16 8.26 0.84 2.99
CA LEU A 16 9.02 1.82 2.20
C LEU A 16 10.19 2.39 3.01
N ASP A 17 9.98 2.69 4.29
CA ASP A 17 11.05 3.16 5.20
C ASP A 17 12.14 2.10 5.42
N GLU A 18 11.79 0.82 5.31
CA GLU A 18 12.73 -0.32 5.30
C GLU A 18 13.51 -0.45 3.96
N GLY A 19 13.21 0.39 2.96
CA GLY A 19 13.91 0.47 1.69
C GLY A 19 13.32 -0.40 0.58
N MET A 20 12.10 -0.93 0.75
CA MET A 20 11.41 -1.67 -0.31
C MET A 20 10.91 -0.72 -1.41
N THR A 21 10.82 -1.21 -2.65
CA THR A 21 10.17 -0.46 -3.73
C THR A 21 8.65 -0.62 -3.68
N PRO A 22 7.86 0.31 -4.26
CA PRO A 22 6.40 0.18 -4.33
C PRO A 22 5.90 -1.17 -4.88
N GLU A 23 6.56 -1.73 -5.88
CA GLU A 23 6.26 -3.07 -6.42
C GLU A 23 6.51 -4.15 -5.38
N ALA A 24 7.68 -4.11 -4.73
CA ALA A 24 8.06 -5.11 -3.74
C ALA A 24 7.11 -5.07 -2.52
N VAL A 25 6.64 -3.88 -2.13
CA VAL A 25 5.64 -3.72 -1.07
C VAL A 25 4.32 -4.38 -1.47
N ALA A 26 3.79 -4.05 -2.65
CA ALA A 26 2.52 -4.59 -3.15
C ALA A 26 2.58 -6.11 -3.32
N ASP A 27 3.65 -6.63 -3.91
CA ASP A 27 3.86 -8.07 -4.08
C ASP A 27 3.98 -8.78 -2.73
N SER A 28 4.63 -8.16 -1.75
CA SER A 28 4.79 -8.73 -0.41
C SER A 28 3.48 -8.75 0.36
N ILE A 29 2.71 -7.65 0.37
CA ILE A 29 1.40 -7.60 1.04
C ILE A 29 0.42 -8.53 0.34
N GLY A 30 0.36 -8.50 -1.00
CA GLY A 30 -0.53 -9.33 -1.80
C GLY A 30 -0.37 -10.82 -1.52
N ARG A 31 0.86 -11.31 -1.40
CA ARG A 31 1.13 -12.71 -1.04
C ARG A 31 0.74 -13.07 0.39
N LEU A 32 0.89 -12.14 1.34
CA LEU A 32 0.61 -12.41 2.76
C LEU A 32 -0.88 -12.37 3.06
N ALA A 33 -1.62 -11.49 2.40
CA ALA A 33 -3.04 -11.26 2.63
C ALA A 33 -3.97 -11.91 1.59
N ASP A 34 -3.42 -12.69 0.65
CA ASP A 34 -4.16 -13.36 -0.44
C ASP A 34 -5.05 -12.39 -1.23
N LEU A 35 -4.47 -11.25 -1.61
CA LEU A 35 -5.19 -10.17 -2.28
C LEU A 35 -5.42 -10.46 -3.75
N ASP A 36 -6.50 -9.91 -4.29
CA ASP A 36 -6.73 -9.93 -5.72
C ASP A 36 -5.83 -8.94 -6.49
N GLU A 37 -5.78 -9.09 -7.81
CA GLU A 37 -4.92 -8.25 -8.67
C GLU A 37 -5.26 -6.76 -8.57
N LEU A 38 -6.53 -6.42 -8.35
CA LEU A 38 -6.98 -5.04 -8.26
C LEU A 38 -6.58 -4.41 -6.92
N GLU A 39 -6.65 -5.17 -5.83
CA GLU A 39 -6.16 -4.78 -4.51
C GLU A 39 -4.64 -4.58 -4.50
N VAL A 40 -3.89 -5.46 -5.17
CA VAL A 40 -2.43 -5.29 -5.36
C VAL A 40 -2.12 -4.00 -6.12
N VAL A 41 -2.90 -3.67 -7.16
CA VAL A 41 -2.75 -2.40 -7.89
C VAL A 41 -3.01 -1.19 -7.00
N VAL A 42 -4.04 -1.24 -6.15
CA VAL A 42 -4.34 -0.17 -5.19
C VAL A 42 -3.17 0.05 -4.24
N ILE A 43 -2.64 -1.02 -3.63
CA ILE A 43 -1.48 -0.94 -2.73
C ILE A 43 -0.27 -0.36 -3.44
N ARG A 44 0.02 -0.83 -4.67
CA ARG A 44 1.16 -0.32 -5.44
C ARG A 44 1.01 1.17 -5.74
N SER A 45 -0.17 1.61 -6.15
CA SER A 45 -0.44 3.04 -6.39
C SER A 45 -0.25 3.86 -5.12
N THR A 46 -0.79 3.40 -3.99
CA THR A 46 -0.62 4.06 -2.70
C THR A 46 0.84 4.13 -2.27
N ALA A 47 1.62 3.07 -2.50
CA ALA A 47 3.04 3.07 -2.20
C ALA A 47 3.82 4.10 -3.05
N TYR A 48 3.43 4.28 -4.32
CA TYR A 48 3.97 5.35 -5.17
C TYR A 48 3.60 6.74 -4.66
N ASP A 49 2.35 6.94 -4.26
CA ASP A 49 1.89 8.23 -3.73
C ASP A 49 2.68 8.59 -2.46
N LEU A 50 2.82 7.65 -1.53
CA LEU A 50 3.60 7.85 -0.30
C LEU A 50 5.08 8.14 -0.60
N LEU A 51 5.70 7.39 -1.52
CA LEU A 51 7.10 7.59 -1.89
C LEU A 51 7.35 8.97 -2.50
N ASN A 52 6.37 9.50 -3.24
CA ASN A 52 6.42 10.82 -3.86
C ASN A 52 6.00 11.97 -2.92
N GLY A 53 5.54 11.65 -1.70
CA GLY A 53 5.03 12.64 -0.74
C GLY A 53 3.63 13.15 -1.08
N GLU A 54 2.87 12.43 -1.90
CA GLU A 54 1.51 12.76 -2.27
C GLU A 54 0.52 12.41 -1.14
N PRO A 55 -0.56 13.19 -0.98
CA PRO A 55 -1.52 12.96 0.08
C PRO A 55 -2.37 11.70 -0.18
N VAL A 56 -2.23 10.69 0.68
CA VAL A 56 -3.07 9.49 0.69
C VAL A 56 -4.19 9.62 1.73
N ARG A 57 -5.41 9.29 1.32
CA ARG A 57 -6.58 9.26 2.23
C ARG A 57 -6.89 7.84 2.64
N ALA A 58 -6.97 7.63 3.95
CA ALA A 58 -7.51 6.40 4.52
C ALA A 58 -9.03 6.37 4.39
N SER A 59 -9.63 5.18 4.32
CA SER A 59 -11.03 5.03 4.73
C SER A 59 -11.13 5.24 6.24
N ASP A 60 -12.13 6.01 6.66
CA ASP A 60 -12.63 5.96 8.03
C ASP A 60 -13.44 4.66 8.14
N ASP A 61 -12.76 3.57 8.48
CA ASP A 61 -13.39 2.27 8.79
C ASP A 61 -13.61 2.15 10.31
#